data_AF-A0A840YMT1-F1
#
_entry.id   AF-A0A840YMT1-F1
#
_cell.length_a   1.000
_cell.length_b   1.000
_cell.length_c   1.000
_cell.angle_alpha   90.00
_cell.angle_beta   90.00
_cell.angle_gamma   90.00
#
_symmetry.space_group_name_H-M   'P 1'
#
loop_
_entity.id
_entity.type
_entity.pdbx_description
1 polymer ?
#
loop_
_entity_poly.entity_id
_entity_poly.type
_entity_poly.pdbx_seq_one_letter_code
_entity_poly.pdbx_strand_id
1 'polypeptide(L)'
;MTGGRAHPRATGFVEADEMRAALIDRYKVPAAAIVIEPYARHTTTNLRNATRLLMTMGAPLGRDALIVCNPGQSANLASPQFAARNMAELGYQPGHVGRRMSPTELEFRPSPESEWIDPRDPLDP
;
A
#
# COMPACT_ATOMS: atom_id res chain seq x y z
N MET A 1 -7.30 -18.99 -2.25
CA MET A 1 -7.82 -17.70 -1.76
C MET A 1 -7.07 -17.35 -0.48
N THR A 2 -6.05 -16.47 -0.55
CA THR A 2 -5.28 -16.00 0.62
C THR A 2 -4.89 -14.53 0.45
N GLY A 3 -5.85 -13.66 0.12
CA GLY A 3 -5.70 -12.20 0.24
C GLY A 3 -5.66 -11.79 1.71
N GLY A 4 -4.80 -10.86 2.11
CA GLY A 4 -4.87 -10.20 3.43
C GLY A 4 -4.11 -10.81 4.62
N ARG A 5 -3.59 -12.04 4.56
CA ARG A 5 -3.00 -12.70 5.75
C ARG A 5 -1.49 -12.52 5.85
N ALA A 6 -1.04 -11.33 6.26
CA ALA A 6 0.31 -11.19 6.81
C ALA A 6 0.41 -12.07 8.07
N HIS A 7 1.27 -13.08 8.03
CA HIS A 7 1.53 -13.98 9.16
C HIS A 7 2.46 -13.31 10.19
N PRO A 8 2.35 -13.60 11.50
CA PRO A 8 2.09 -14.92 12.05
C PRO A 8 0.62 -15.33 12.12
N ARG A 9 0.43 -16.65 12.12
CA ARG A 9 -0.82 -17.41 12.08
C ARG A 9 -1.64 -17.05 13.34
N ALA A 10 -2.92 -16.74 13.16
CA ALA A 10 -3.95 -16.77 14.20
C ALA A 10 -3.91 -15.69 15.30
N THR A 11 -3.94 -14.41 14.93
CA THR A 11 -4.52 -13.38 15.81
C THR A 11 -5.76 -12.81 15.13
N GLY A 12 -6.90 -12.81 15.82
CA GLY A 12 -8.18 -12.29 15.33
C GLY A 12 -8.24 -10.76 15.26
N PHE A 13 -7.10 -10.10 15.05
CA PHE A 13 -6.95 -8.67 14.97
C PHE A 13 -6.43 -8.32 13.58
N VAL A 14 -7.25 -7.67 12.76
CA VAL A 14 -6.82 -7.11 11.48
C VAL A 14 -6.11 -5.80 11.82
N GLU A 15 -4.79 -5.74 11.63
CA GLU A 15 -3.96 -4.56 11.95
C GLU A 15 -4.57 -3.25 11.44
N ALA A 16 -5.17 -3.28 10.24
CA ALA A 16 -5.85 -2.13 9.65
C ALA A 16 -7.08 -1.65 10.45
N ASP A 17 -7.85 -2.55 11.07
CA ASP A 17 -9.01 -2.19 11.89
C ASP A 17 -8.57 -1.52 13.21
N GLU A 18 -7.51 -2.05 13.83
CA GLU A 18 -6.91 -1.44 15.04
C GLU A 18 -6.30 -0.08 14.73
N MET A 19 -5.59 0.05 13.61
CA MET A 19 -5.07 1.34 13.14
C MET A 19 -6.21 2.34 12.89
N ARG A 20 -7.29 1.91 12.24
CA ARG A 20 -8.48 2.76 12.01
C ARG A 20 -9.12 3.18 13.32
N ALA A 21 -9.30 2.27 14.27
CA ALA A 21 -9.84 2.58 15.59
C ALA A 21 -8.96 3.61 16.31
N ALA A 22 -7.64 3.41 16.32
CA ALA A 22 -6.70 4.37 16.91
C ALA A 22 -6.78 5.75 16.25
N LEU A 23 -6.83 5.83 14.91
CA LEU A 23 -6.97 7.09 14.16
C LEU A 23 -8.25 7.85 14.54
N ILE A 24 -9.37 7.14 14.70
CA ILE A 24 -10.66 7.74 15.08
C ILE A 24 -10.65 8.13 16.56
N ASP A 25 -10.38 7.19 17.45
CA ASP A 25 -10.61 7.35 18.89
C ASP A 25 -9.58 8.26 19.53
N ARG A 26 -8.30 8.12 19.15
CA ARG A 26 -7.20 8.89 19.73
C ARG A 26 -6.92 10.17 18.97
N TYR A 27 -6.91 10.11 17.64
CA TYR A 27 -6.48 11.23 16.80
C TYR A 27 -7.63 12.01 16.16
N LYS A 28 -8.88 11.59 16.39
CA LYS A 28 -10.10 12.27 15.93
C LYS A 28 -10.17 12.44 14.42
N VAL A 29 -9.53 11.54 13.67
CA VAL A 29 -9.66 11.48 12.21
C VAL A 29 -11.09 11.02 11.88
N PRO A 30 -11.84 11.74 11.04
CA PRO A 30 -13.18 11.32 10.66
C PRO A 30 -13.16 9.93 10.00
N ALA A 31 -14.08 9.05 10.40
CA ALA A 31 -14.19 7.71 9.82
C ALA A 31 -14.34 7.72 8.28
N ALA A 32 -15.01 8.74 7.73
CA ALA A 32 -15.19 8.91 6.29
C ALA A 32 -13.91 9.35 5.55
N ALA A 33 -12.87 9.77 6.26
CA ALA A 33 -11.57 10.13 5.71
C ALA A 33 -10.56 8.96 5.75
N ILE A 34 -10.99 7.78 6.21
CA ILE A 34 -10.15 6.59 6.34
C ILE A 34 -10.67 5.52 5.39
N VAL A 35 -9.80 5.03 4.52
CA VAL A 35 -10.07 3.91 3.61
C VAL A 35 -9.16 2.75 3.99
N ILE A 36 -9.74 1.55 4.08
CA ILE A 36 -9.00 0.31 4.32
C ILE A 36 -8.95 -0.48 3.02
N GLU A 37 -7.75 -0.95 2.68
CA GLU A 37 -7.53 -1.90 1.60
C GLU A 37 -7.50 -3.33 2.20
N PRO A 38 -8.44 -4.23 1.85
CA PRO A 38 -8.58 -5.51 2.56
C PRO A 38 -7.88 -6.70 1.88
N TYR A 39 -7.33 -6.54 0.67
CA TYR A 39 -6.92 -7.67 -0.17
C TYR A 39 -5.39 -7.86 -0.27
N ALA A 40 -4.57 -6.85 0.04
CA ALA A 40 -3.14 -6.95 -0.09
C ALA A 40 -2.54 -8.06 0.79
N ARG A 41 -1.59 -8.79 0.21
CA ARG A 41 -0.91 -9.93 0.85
C ARG A 41 0.50 -9.57 1.29
N HIS A 42 1.13 -8.70 0.52
CA HIS A 42 2.50 -8.24 0.70
C HIS A 42 2.62 -6.79 0.23
N THR A 43 3.78 -6.17 0.49
CA THR A 43 4.07 -4.77 0.15
C THR A 43 3.85 -4.44 -1.35
N THR A 44 4.18 -5.35 -2.26
CA THR A 44 3.96 -5.17 -3.72
C THR A 44 2.47 -4.94 -4.03
N THR A 45 1.61 -5.87 -3.59
CA THR A 45 0.15 -5.77 -3.78
C THR A 45 -0.47 -4.62 -2.98
N ASN A 46 0.14 -4.24 -1.85
CA ASN A 46 -0.32 -3.12 -1.04
C ASN A 46 -0.17 -1.80 -1.81
N LEU A 47 0.99 -1.52 -2.39
CA LEU A 47 1.18 -0.30 -3.18
C LEU A 47 0.32 -0.29 -4.44
N ARG A 48 0.20 -1.40 -5.16
CA ARG A 48 -0.70 -1.50 -6.32
C ARG A 48 -2.14 -1.17 -5.93
N ASN A 49 -2.67 -1.84 -4.91
CA ASN A 49 -4.06 -1.66 -4.50
C ASN A 49 -4.30 -0.26 -3.92
N ALA A 50 -3.33 0.30 -3.19
CA ALA A 50 -3.39 1.69 -2.73
C ALA A 50 -3.41 2.68 -3.90
N THR A 51 -2.56 2.49 -4.92
CA THR A 51 -2.60 3.30 -6.15
C THR A 51 -3.97 3.23 -6.81
N ARG A 52 -4.55 2.04 -6.97
CA ARG A 52 -5.89 1.88 -7.56
C ARG A 52 -6.98 2.55 -6.73
N LEU A 53 -6.93 2.44 -5.40
CA LEU A 53 -7.87 3.14 -4.52
C LEU A 53 -7.77 4.66 -4.68
N LEU A 54 -6.55 5.21 -4.74
CA LEU A 54 -6.33 6.63 -5.01
C LEU A 54 -6.96 7.06 -6.34
N MET A 55 -6.81 6.25 -7.37
CA MET A 55 -7.41 6.50 -8.69
C MET A 55 -8.95 6.45 -8.65
N THR A 56 -9.52 5.42 -8.02
CA THR A 56 -10.97 5.28 -7.84
C THR A 56 -11.58 6.44 -7.05
N MET A 57 -10.84 7.01 -6.09
CA MET A 57 -11.26 8.20 -5.33
C MET A 57 -11.07 9.52 -6.09
N GLY A 58 -10.50 9.49 -7.30
CA GLY A 58 -10.19 10.71 -8.07
C GLY A 58 -9.04 11.53 -7.48
N ALA A 59 -8.12 10.90 -6.74
CA ALA A 59 -6.97 11.59 -6.18
C ALA A 59 -6.05 12.10 -7.30
N PRO A 60 -5.44 13.29 -7.14
CA PRO A 60 -4.56 13.85 -8.16
C PRO A 60 -3.23 13.10 -8.22
N LEU A 61 -3.04 12.24 -9.23
CA LEU A 61 -1.84 11.38 -9.37
C LEU A 61 -0.54 12.16 -9.58
N GLY A 62 -0.63 13.44 -9.97
CA GLY A 62 0.51 14.35 -10.03
C GLY A 62 1.01 14.84 -8.67
N ARG A 63 0.37 14.43 -7.56
CA ARG A 63 0.80 14.73 -6.19
C ARG A 63 1.30 13.47 -5.50
N ASP A 64 2.32 13.67 -4.67
CA ASP A 64 2.88 12.59 -3.87
C ASP A 64 1.97 12.26 -2.69
N ALA A 65 1.80 10.96 -2.45
CA ALA A 65 1.31 10.42 -1.20
C ALA A 65 2.49 10.22 -0.23
N LEU A 66 2.18 10.15 1.07
CA LEU A 66 3.15 9.83 2.11
C LEU A 66 2.95 8.38 2.56
N ILE A 67 3.97 7.53 2.37
CA ILE A 67 4.01 6.21 2.99
C ILE A 67 4.59 6.36 4.39
N VAL A 68 3.87 5.85 5.39
CA VAL A 68 4.35 5.74 6.77
C VAL A 68 4.50 4.26 7.13
N CYS A 69 5.71 3.85 7.53
CA CYS A 69 6.02 2.46 7.87
C CYS A 69 7.22 2.37 8.83
N ASN A 70 7.54 1.18 9.33
CA ASN A 70 8.72 1.01 10.17
C ASN A 70 10.03 1.20 9.37
N PRO A 71 11.18 1.49 10.02
CA PRO A 71 12.43 1.76 9.32
C PRO A 71 12.93 0.63 8.40
N GLY A 72 12.68 -0.64 8.78
CA GLY A 72 13.05 -1.78 7.94
C GLY A 72 12.23 -1.84 6.66
N GLN A 73 10.92 -1.60 6.73
CA GLN A 73 10.05 -1.49 5.56
C GLN A 73 10.41 -0.28 4.70
N SER A 74 10.72 0.86 5.31
CA SER A 74 11.18 2.07 4.60
C SER A 74 12.49 1.80 3.84
N ALA A 75 13.43 1.07 4.44
CA ALA A 75 14.65 0.62 3.78
C ALA A 75 14.36 -0.32 2.60
N ASN A 76 13.49 -1.30 2.80
CA ASN A 76 13.11 -2.26 1.77
C ASN A 76 12.39 -1.59 0.58
N LEU A 77 11.46 -0.68 0.84
CA LEU A 77 10.70 0.04 -0.19
C LEU A 77 11.58 0.89 -1.10
N ALA A 78 12.62 1.50 -0.55
CA ALA A 78 13.57 2.31 -1.32
C ALA A 78 14.69 1.48 -1.99
N SER A 79 14.63 0.14 -1.91
CA SER A 79 15.69 -0.72 -2.42
C SER A 79 15.50 -1.06 -3.91
N PRO A 80 16.60 -1.24 -4.67
CA PRO A 80 16.53 -1.77 -6.04
C PRO A 80 15.88 -3.15 -6.11
N GLN A 81 16.04 -3.97 -5.06
CA GLN A 81 15.44 -5.30 -4.98
C GLN A 81 13.91 -5.24 -4.96
N PHE A 82 13.33 -4.22 -4.30
CA PHE A 82 11.89 -4.02 -4.33
C PHE A 82 11.39 -3.64 -5.73
N ALA A 83 12.10 -2.74 -6.42
CA ALA A 83 11.76 -2.40 -7.80
C ALA A 83 11.84 -3.64 -8.72
N ALA A 84 12.89 -4.45 -8.58
CA ALA A 84 13.02 -5.71 -9.33
C ALA A 84 11.89 -6.69 -9.02
N ARG A 85 11.48 -6.80 -7.75
CA ARG A 85 10.34 -7.63 -7.34
C ARG A 85 9.03 -7.15 -7.97
N ASN A 86 8.77 -5.84 -7.98
CA ASN A 86 7.57 -5.30 -8.62
C ASN A 86 7.53 -5.66 -10.12
N MET A 87 8.67 -5.55 -10.83
CA MET A 87 8.73 -5.98 -12.23
C MET A 87 8.48 -7.48 -12.39
N ALA A 88 9.04 -8.32 -11.51
CA ALA A 88 8.87 -9.77 -11.59
C ALA A 88 7.45 -10.23 -11.25
N GLU A 89 6.79 -9.59 -10.27
CA GLU A 89 5.47 -9.98 -9.78
C GLU A 89 4.33 -9.32 -10.55
N LEU A 90 4.45 -8.03 -10.92
CA LEU A 90 3.40 -7.24 -11.56
C LEU A 90 3.66 -6.96 -13.03
N GLY A 91 4.91 -6.99 -13.47
CA GLY A 91 5.31 -6.54 -14.82
C GLY A 91 5.47 -5.02 -14.95
N TYR A 92 5.27 -4.26 -13.89
CA TYR A 92 5.37 -2.79 -13.84
C TYR A 92 5.71 -2.29 -12.43
N GLN A 93 5.95 -0.99 -12.29
CA GLN A 93 6.06 -0.35 -10.97
C GLN A 93 4.71 0.24 -10.55
N PRO A 94 4.18 -0.07 -9.35
CA PRO A 94 2.90 0.46 -8.89
C PRO A 94 2.93 1.98 -8.62
N GLY A 95 4.14 2.53 -8.52
CA GLY A 95 4.43 3.95 -8.37
C GLY A 95 5.92 4.17 -8.17
N HIS A 96 6.31 5.43 -8.10
CA HIS A 96 7.68 5.85 -7.83
C HIS A 96 7.86 6.16 -6.35
N VAL A 97 8.75 5.44 -5.68
CA VAL A 97 9.19 5.77 -4.32
C VAL A 97 10.20 6.92 -4.43
N GLY A 98 9.82 8.09 -3.92
CA GLY A 98 10.59 9.32 -3.97
C GLY A 98 11.53 9.48 -2.78
N ARG A 99 11.64 10.71 -2.28
CA ARG A 99 12.56 11.05 -1.19
C ARG A 99 12.12 10.38 0.12
N ARG A 100 13.11 9.90 0.89
CA ARG A 100 12.92 9.54 2.29
C ARG A 100 12.93 10.80 3.15
N MET A 101 11.79 11.10 3.78
CA MET A 101 11.61 12.27 4.64
C MET A 101 12.12 12.03 6.04
N SER A 102 11.96 10.80 6.53
CA SER A 102 12.45 10.33 7.83
C SER A 102 12.67 8.82 7.78
N PRO A 103 13.26 8.18 8.81
CA PRO A 103 13.39 6.73 8.83
C PRO A 103 12.07 5.97 8.61
N THR A 104 10.92 6.59 8.91
CA THR A 104 9.59 5.98 8.81
C THR A 104 8.72 6.52 7.67
N GLU A 105 9.20 7.51 6.90
CA GLU A 105 8.39 8.24 5.93
C GLU A 105 9.05 8.33 4.56
N LEU A 106 8.29 8.00 3.51
CA LEU A 106 8.71 8.05 2.11
C LEU A 106 7.65 8.75 1.26
N GLU A 107 8.09 9.57 0.33
CA GLU A 107 7.24 10.04 -0.76
C GLU A 107 6.90 8.90 -1.71
N PHE A 108 5.68 8.88 -2.22
CA PHE A 108 5.22 7.92 -3.21
C PHE A 108 4.34 8.58 -4.26
N ARG A 109 4.78 8.52 -5.52
CA ARG A 109 3.97 8.99 -6.65
C ARG A 109 3.26 7.80 -7.29
N PRO A 110 1.92 7.73 -7.27
CA PRO A 110 1.18 6.62 -7.84
C PRO A 110 1.36 6.53 -9.36
N SER A 111 1.43 5.31 -9.91
CA SER A 111 1.57 5.07 -11.35
C SER A 111 0.24 4.65 -11.98
N PRO A 112 -0.22 5.31 -13.08
CA PRO A 112 -1.39 4.86 -13.85
C PRO A 112 -1.26 3.42 -14.37
N GLU A 113 -0.04 2.91 -14.54
CA GLU A 113 0.23 1.52 -14.91
C GLU A 113 -0.40 0.50 -13.95
N SER A 114 -0.74 0.91 -12.72
CA SER A 114 -1.46 0.04 -11.79
C SER A 114 -2.90 -0.28 -12.21
N GLU A 115 -3.51 0.46 -13.14
CA GLU A 115 -4.84 0.11 -13.67
C GLU A 115 -4.85 -1.21 -14.44
N TRP A 116 -3.70 -1.68 -14.88
CA TRP A 116 -3.60 -2.96 -15.58
C TRP A 116 -3.97 -4.09 -14.62
N ILE A 117 -5.10 -4.73 -14.92
CA ILE A 117 -5.59 -5.93 -14.24
C ILE A 117 -4.82 -7.11 -14.82
N ASP A 118 -4.09 -7.88 -13.98
CA ASP A 118 -3.51 -9.15 -14.44
C ASP A 118 -4.61 -10.23 -14.39
N PRO A 119 -5.09 -10.74 -15.55
CA PRO A 119 -6.14 -11.77 -15.57
C PRO A 119 -5.70 -13.10 -14.92
N ARG A 120 -4.42 -13.26 -14.58
CA ARG A 120 -3.87 -14.45 -13.92
C ARG A 120 -3.73 -14.31 -12.40
N ASP A 121 -3.94 -13.12 -11.83
CA ASP A 121 -4.04 -12.94 -10.38
C ASP A 121 -5.51 -12.98 -9.96
N PRO A 122 -6.05 -14.12 -9.49
CA PRO A 122 -7.48 -14.29 -9.17
C PRO A 122 -7.95 -13.44 -7.97
N LEU A 123 -7.06 -12.67 -7.35
CA LEU A 123 -7.33 -11.74 -6.26
C LEU A 123 -6.87 -10.31 -6.60
N ASP A 124 -6.58 -10.04 -7.87
CA ASP A 124 -6.48 -8.71 -8.45
C ASP A 124 -7.92 -8.15 -8.55
N PRO A 125 -8.27 -7.14 -7.72
CA PRO A 125 -9.64 -6.62 -7.63
C PRO A 125 -10.02 -5.76 -8.84
#